data_AF-A0A3P3WFP8-F1
#
_entry.id   AF-A0A3P3WFP8-F1
#
_cell.length_a   1.000
_cell.length_b   1.000
_cell.length_c   1.000
_cell.angle_alpha   90.00
_cell.angle_beta   90.00
_cell.angle_gamma   90.00
#
_symmetry.space_group_name_H-M   'P 1'
#
loop_
_entity.id
_entity.type
_entity.pdbx_description
1 polymer ?
#
loop_
_entity_poly.entity_id
_entity_poly.type
_entity_poly.pdbx_seq_one_letter_code
_entity_poly.pdbx_strand_id
1 'polypeptide(L)'
;MKNNKIILLLLISALFIKCNTDKNLGGYIEPYNNAEQPVDTVFYKKEKEVLMNSVFEQGTCDSIISKDFTLDITHEKEKLDNYEIAVFVSGMRIYKGKYQNSINIKDVKLCGADNKMASMTFYVFDDQESRVHKFSDGEWTYPILDAKYEKLEIKLLPEPKTFHDSFRTSFVITNISDKIQYEKKRNLNKK
;
A
#
# COMPACT_ATOMS: atom_id res chain seq x y z
N MET A 1 28.95 -42.11 -31.69
CA MET A 1 28.83 -41.31 -30.44
C MET A 1 28.22 -39.93 -30.70
N LYS A 2 26.98 -39.84 -31.22
CA LYS A 2 26.40 -38.54 -31.67
C LYS A 2 25.05 -38.16 -31.05
N ASN A 3 24.48 -38.96 -30.14
CA ASN A 3 23.12 -38.72 -29.63
C ASN A 3 23.03 -38.20 -28.17
N ASN A 4 24.16 -38.05 -27.46
CA ASN A 4 24.12 -37.67 -26.03
C ASN A 4 24.17 -36.15 -25.77
N LYS A 5 24.38 -35.30 -26.80
CA LYS A 5 24.47 -33.84 -26.61
C LYS A 5 23.11 -33.13 -26.66
N ILE A 6 22.09 -33.76 -27.24
CA ILE A 6 20.76 -33.15 -27.41
C ILE A 6 19.96 -33.21 -26.10
N ILE A 7 20.11 -34.29 -25.32
CA ILE A 7 19.39 -34.49 -24.05
C ILE A 7 19.90 -33.50 -22.97
N LEU A 8 21.19 -33.15 -23.00
CA LEU A 8 21.76 -32.18 -22.05
C LEU A 8 21.28 -30.74 -22.31
N LEU A 9 20.99 -30.39 -23.57
CA LEU A 9 20.52 -29.04 -23.94
C LEU A 9 19.06 -28.80 -23.51
N LEU A 10 18.23 -29.85 -23.51
CA LEU A 10 16.82 -29.78 -23.07
C LEU A 10 16.68 -29.64 -21.55
N LEU A 11 17.61 -30.22 -20.77
CA LEU A 11 17.61 -30.08 -19.31
C LEU A 11 18.03 -28.67 -18.84
N ILE A 12 18.95 -28.02 -19.56
CA ILE A 12 19.36 -26.64 -19.24
C ILE A 12 18.24 -25.65 -19.59
N SER A 13 17.52 -25.86 -20.70
CA SER A 13 16.37 -25.01 -21.05
C SER A 13 15.17 -25.21 -20.12
N ALA A 14 14.97 -26.39 -19.53
CA ALA A 14 13.97 -26.59 -18.47
C ALA A 14 14.35 -25.91 -17.14
N LEU A 15 15.65 -25.72 -16.86
CA LEU A 15 16.14 -24.98 -15.68
C LEU A 15 15.98 -23.46 -15.81
N PHE A 16 15.87 -22.91 -17.02
CA PHE A 16 15.64 -21.48 -17.25
C PHE A 16 14.16 -21.10 -17.50
N ILE A 17 13.24 -22.07 -17.52
CA ILE A 17 11.78 -21.81 -17.50
C ILE A 17 11.23 -22.00 -16.07
N LYS A 18 12.03 -21.72 -15.04
CA LYS A 18 11.46 -20.90 -13.96
C LYS A 18 11.37 -19.50 -14.54
N CYS A 19 10.28 -19.23 -15.25
CA CYS A 19 9.83 -17.87 -15.43
C CYS A 19 9.92 -17.21 -14.04
N ASN A 20 10.87 -16.30 -13.87
CA ASN A 20 10.71 -15.15 -13.01
C ASN A 20 9.46 -14.43 -13.53
N THR A 21 8.27 -14.97 -13.25
CA THR A 21 7.08 -14.14 -13.13
C THR A 21 7.39 -13.28 -11.94
N ASP A 22 7.97 -12.12 -12.26
CA ASP A 22 8.35 -11.09 -11.32
C ASP A 22 7.23 -10.95 -10.30
N LYS A 23 7.55 -11.28 -9.06
CA LYS A 23 6.62 -11.37 -7.94
C LYS A 23 6.26 -9.97 -7.45
N ASN A 24 6.03 -9.03 -8.36
CA ASN A 24 5.70 -7.67 -7.99
C ASN A 24 4.37 -7.68 -7.24
N LEU A 25 4.38 -7.33 -5.95
CA LEU A 25 3.18 -7.23 -5.12
C LEU A 25 2.29 -6.04 -5.53
N GLY A 26 2.69 -5.29 -6.56
CA GLY A 26 2.00 -4.09 -6.99
C GLY A 26 2.36 -2.90 -6.13
N GLY A 27 1.46 -1.93 -6.08
CA GLY A 27 1.78 -0.64 -5.48
C GLY A 27 2.69 0.21 -6.36
N TYR A 28 3.02 1.39 -5.86
CA TYR A 28 4.20 2.09 -6.32
C TYR A 28 5.39 1.45 -5.63
N ILE A 29 6.29 0.88 -6.42
CA ILE A 29 7.65 0.65 -5.97
C ILE A 29 8.28 2.04 -6.01
N GLU A 30 8.49 2.66 -4.85
CA GLU A 30 9.20 3.94 -4.84
C GLU A 30 10.65 3.68 -5.29
N PRO A 31 11.07 4.22 -6.45
CA PRO A 31 12.44 4.08 -6.90
C PRO A 31 13.30 5.02 -6.05
N TYR A 32 13.99 4.46 -5.06
CA TYR A 32 14.92 5.25 -4.27
C TYR A 32 16.28 5.26 -4.96
N ASN A 33 16.52 6.39 -5.63
CA ASN A 33 17.57 6.71 -6.59
C ASN A 33 17.40 6.12 -7.99
N ASN A 34 17.39 7.01 -8.98
CA ASN A 34 17.68 6.67 -10.36
C ASN A 34 18.99 5.87 -10.41
N ALA A 35 18.99 4.81 -11.22
CA ALA A 35 20.07 3.88 -11.53
C ALA A 35 20.16 2.66 -10.60
N GLU A 36 19.92 1.49 -11.20
CA GLU A 36 20.81 0.31 -11.19
C GLU A 36 21.73 0.07 -9.97
N GLN A 37 21.26 0.32 -8.75
CA GLN A 37 21.97 -0.09 -7.55
C GLN A 37 21.38 -1.40 -7.02
N PRO A 38 22.22 -2.37 -6.64
CA PRO A 38 21.75 -3.61 -6.04
C PRO A 38 20.98 -3.25 -4.77
N VAL A 39 19.84 -3.94 -4.58
CA VAL A 39 18.95 -3.90 -3.41
C VAL A 39 19.75 -3.63 -2.12
N ASP A 40 19.81 -2.37 -1.71
CA ASP A 40 20.59 -1.99 -0.53
C ASP A 40 19.79 -2.37 0.71
N THR A 41 20.06 -3.58 1.21
CA THR A 41 19.45 -4.12 2.43
C THR A 41 19.61 -3.20 3.65
N VAL A 42 20.63 -2.33 3.69
CA VAL A 42 20.82 -1.35 4.76
C VAL A 42 19.79 -0.24 4.64
N PHE A 43 19.59 0.28 3.42
CA PHE A 43 18.58 1.29 3.14
C PHE A 43 17.16 0.76 3.39
N TYR A 44 16.85 -0.45 2.90
CA TYR A 44 15.59 -1.13 3.18
C TYR A 44 15.32 -1.24 4.70
N LYS A 45 16.32 -1.71 5.47
CA LYS A 45 16.19 -1.81 6.93
C LYS A 45 15.94 -0.45 7.58
N LYS A 46 16.67 0.59 7.16
CA LYS A 46 16.49 1.95 7.67
C LYS A 46 15.10 2.50 7.36
N GLU A 47 14.61 2.32 6.13
CA GLU A 47 13.28 2.80 5.74
C GLU A 47 12.17 2.05 6.48
N LYS A 48 12.30 0.72 6.56
CA LYS A 48 11.42 -0.12 7.38
C LYS A 48 11.41 0.35 8.83
N GLU A 49 12.58 0.62 9.41
CA GLU A 49 12.69 1.15 10.77
C GLU A 49 12.00 2.50 10.90
N VAL A 50 12.22 3.44 9.98
CA VAL A 50 11.57 4.76 9.96
C VAL A 50 10.06 4.60 9.86
N LEU A 51 9.53 3.82 8.93
CA LEU A 51 8.08 3.65 8.75
C LEU A 51 7.43 2.86 9.89
N MET A 52 8.14 1.93 10.51
CA MET A 52 7.63 1.12 11.64
C MET A 52 7.77 1.81 13.00
N ASN A 53 8.72 2.74 13.15
CA ASN A 53 9.00 3.42 14.41
C ASN A 53 8.62 4.90 14.40
N SER A 54 8.32 5.50 13.25
CA SER A 54 7.82 6.88 13.13
C SER A 54 6.59 7.08 14.00
N VAL A 55 6.77 7.72 15.15
CA VAL A 55 5.65 8.30 15.88
C VAL A 55 5.43 9.63 15.17
N PHE A 56 4.47 9.69 14.26
CA PHE A 56 4.02 10.99 13.76
C PHE A 56 3.40 11.69 14.96
N GLU A 57 4.11 12.70 15.49
CA GLU A 57 3.60 13.55 16.54
C GLU A 57 2.21 14.01 16.11
N GLN A 58 1.22 13.80 16.98
CA GLN A 58 -0.08 14.43 16.82
C GLN A 58 0.19 15.93 16.77
N GLY A 59 0.19 16.51 15.57
CA GLY A 59 0.21 17.96 15.44
C GLY A 59 -0.89 18.52 16.32
N THR A 60 -0.66 19.67 16.96
CA THR A 60 -1.72 20.35 17.69
C THR A 60 -2.88 20.60 16.73
N CYS A 61 -4.03 20.03 17.01
CA CYS A 61 -5.20 20.09 16.15
C CYS A 61 -6.43 20.50 16.96
N ASP A 62 -7.28 21.33 16.37
CA ASP A 62 -8.45 21.90 17.04
C ASP A 62 -9.54 20.84 17.31
N SER A 63 -9.49 19.70 16.62
CA SER A 63 -10.38 18.57 16.85
C SER A 63 -9.68 17.23 16.68
N ILE A 64 -9.96 16.32 17.62
CA ILE A 64 -9.54 14.92 17.60
C ILE A 64 -10.75 14.06 17.30
N ILE A 65 -10.64 13.20 16.29
CA ILE A 65 -11.62 12.15 16.01
C ILE A 65 -11.08 10.86 16.60
N SER A 66 -11.83 10.26 17.52
CA SER A 66 -11.57 8.92 18.05
C SER A 66 -12.48 7.93 17.35
N LYS A 67 -11.89 6.88 16.76
CA LYS A 67 -12.66 5.89 16.00
C LYS A 67 -11.99 4.52 16.02
N ASP A 68 -12.82 3.48 16.02
CA ASP A 68 -12.39 2.12 15.74
C ASP A 68 -12.55 1.82 14.25
N PHE A 69 -11.61 1.09 13.67
CA PHE A 69 -11.63 0.68 12.28
C PHE A 69 -11.46 -0.82 12.15
N THR A 70 -12.25 -1.42 11.27
CA THR A 70 -11.91 -2.71 10.65
C THR A 70 -11.46 -2.44 9.23
N LEU A 71 -10.24 -2.84 8.89
CA LEU A 71 -9.71 -2.82 7.53
C LEU A 71 -9.76 -4.24 6.98
N ASP A 72 -10.68 -4.49 6.05
CA ASP A 72 -10.72 -5.74 5.29
C ASP A 72 -9.90 -5.55 4.03
N ILE A 73 -8.66 -6.03 4.06
CA ILE A 73 -7.69 -5.84 2.98
C ILE A 73 -7.65 -7.10 2.14
N THR A 74 -7.86 -6.94 0.84
CA THR A 74 -7.74 -7.97 -0.17
C THR A 74 -6.64 -7.61 -1.15
N HIS A 75 -6.00 -8.63 -1.70
CA HIS A 75 -5.00 -8.49 -2.75
C HIS A 75 -5.12 -9.70 -3.69
N GLU A 76 -4.94 -9.48 -5.00
CA GLU A 76 -5.13 -10.55 -6.00
C GLU A 76 -4.09 -11.67 -5.87
N LYS A 77 -2.94 -11.41 -5.23
CA LYS A 77 -2.00 -12.45 -4.86
C LYS A 77 -2.27 -12.91 -3.43
N GLU A 78 -2.63 -14.19 -3.30
CA GLU A 78 -2.97 -14.91 -2.05
C GLU A 78 -1.85 -14.98 -0.99
N LYS A 79 -0.68 -14.35 -1.20
CA LYS A 79 0.54 -14.59 -0.39
C LYS A 79 1.02 -13.40 0.45
N LEU A 80 0.19 -12.40 0.72
CA LEU A 80 0.58 -11.34 1.67
C LEU A 80 0.63 -11.84 3.12
N ASP A 81 0.06 -13.01 3.40
CA ASP A 81 0.15 -13.65 4.71
C ASP A 81 1.61 -13.75 5.16
N ASN A 82 1.92 -13.14 6.31
CA ASN A 82 3.24 -12.99 6.96
C ASN A 82 4.10 -11.78 6.56
N TYR A 83 3.71 -11.00 5.55
CA TYR A 83 4.34 -9.71 5.29
C TYR A 83 4.06 -8.76 6.44
N GLU A 84 5.00 -7.87 6.74
CA GLU A 84 4.70 -6.77 7.63
C GLU A 84 4.00 -5.65 6.86
N ILE A 85 3.06 -4.99 7.52
CA ILE A 85 2.31 -3.88 6.97
C ILE A 85 2.26 -2.72 7.96
N ALA A 86 2.41 -1.50 7.46
CA ALA A 86 2.10 -0.28 8.18
C ALA A 86 0.99 0.48 7.43
N VAL A 87 -0.03 0.93 8.17
CA VAL A 87 -1.16 1.67 7.62
C VAL A 87 -1.16 3.08 8.18
N PHE A 88 -1.27 4.05 7.27
CA PHE A 88 -1.29 5.47 7.57
C PHE A 88 -2.60 6.09 7.10
N VAL A 89 -3.13 7.01 7.90
CA VAL A 89 -4.28 7.85 7.58
C VAL A 89 -3.88 9.30 7.78
N SER A 90 -3.98 10.11 6.72
CA SER A 90 -3.52 11.51 6.71
C SER A 90 -2.09 11.68 7.27
N GLY A 91 -1.19 10.76 6.91
CA GLY A 91 0.20 10.76 7.38
C GLY A 91 0.40 10.23 8.81
N MET A 92 -0.66 9.95 9.57
CA MET A 92 -0.55 9.35 10.90
C MET A 92 -0.60 7.83 10.82
N ARG A 93 0.37 7.14 11.45
CA ARG A 93 0.33 5.67 11.52
C ARG A 93 -0.78 5.21 12.44
N ILE A 94 -1.73 4.46 11.90
CA ILE A 94 -2.84 3.89 12.68
C ILE A 94 -2.61 2.41 12.98
N TYR A 95 -1.75 1.74 12.22
CA TYR A 95 -1.45 0.32 12.43
C TYR A 95 -0.01 -0.02 12.01
N LYS A 96 0.58 -0.95 12.75
CA LYS A 96 1.74 -1.74 12.33
C LYS A 96 1.59 -3.17 12.81
N GLY A 97 2.00 -4.12 11.99
CA GLY A 97 1.97 -5.53 12.36
C GLY A 97 2.11 -6.44 11.17
N LYS A 98 1.70 -7.70 11.34
CA LYS A 98 1.61 -8.66 10.26
C LYS A 98 0.35 -8.41 9.44
N TYR A 99 0.47 -8.54 8.12
CA TYR A 99 -0.66 -8.52 7.22
C TYR A 99 -1.66 -9.61 7.61
N GLN A 100 -2.93 -9.20 7.66
CA GLN A 100 -4.09 -10.05 7.88
C GLN A 100 -5.19 -9.53 6.94
N ASN A 101 -6.02 -10.43 6.43
CA ASN A 101 -7.15 -10.04 5.58
C ASN A 101 -8.15 -9.13 6.29
N SER A 102 -8.19 -9.16 7.62
CA SER A 102 -9.00 -8.25 8.43
C SER A 102 -8.17 -7.75 9.61
N ILE A 103 -7.99 -6.44 9.69
CA ILE A 103 -7.21 -5.76 10.73
C ILE A 103 -8.16 -4.90 11.55
N ASN A 104 -8.31 -5.22 12.83
CA ASN A 104 -9.08 -4.42 13.77
C ASN A 104 -8.16 -3.45 14.52
N ILE A 105 -8.44 -2.16 14.40
CA ILE A 105 -7.66 -1.09 14.99
C ILE A 105 -8.57 -0.33 15.94
N LYS A 106 -8.18 -0.27 17.21
CA LYS A 106 -8.95 0.40 18.26
C LYS A 106 -8.34 1.75 18.60
N ASP A 107 -9.18 2.65 19.09
CA ASP A 107 -8.78 3.94 19.68
C ASP A 107 -7.94 4.80 18.72
N VAL A 108 -8.26 4.78 17.43
CA VAL A 108 -7.55 5.59 16.44
C VAL A 108 -7.90 7.05 16.66
N LYS A 109 -6.88 7.85 17.03
CA LYS A 109 -7.00 9.30 17.24
C LYS A 109 -6.35 10.03 16.08
N LEU A 110 -7.17 10.74 15.31
CA LEU A 110 -6.72 11.50 14.13
C LEU A 110 -7.00 12.99 14.30
N CYS A 111 -6.02 13.79 13.89
CA CYS A 111 -6.08 15.23 13.95
C CYS A 111 -6.69 15.84 12.69
N GLY A 112 -7.56 16.84 12.85
CA GLY A 112 -7.78 17.86 11.81
C GLY A 112 -8.47 17.39 10.52
N ALA A 113 -9.42 16.47 10.57
CA ALA A 113 -10.22 16.19 9.39
C ALA A 113 -11.41 17.16 9.29
N ASP A 114 -11.14 18.39 8.82
CA ASP A 114 -12.21 19.24 8.31
C ASP A 114 -13.00 18.44 7.28
N ASN A 115 -14.26 18.16 7.62
CA ASN A 115 -15.20 17.36 6.82
C ASN A 115 -14.94 15.85 6.73
N LYS A 116 -14.28 15.24 7.74
CA LYS A 116 -14.14 13.78 7.89
C LYS A 116 -13.42 13.07 6.72
N MET A 117 -12.62 13.80 5.95
CA MET A 117 -11.85 13.26 4.83
C MET A 117 -10.43 12.94 5.26
N ALA A 118 -9.87 11.85 4.75
CA ALA A 118 -8.48 11.51 4.97
C ALA A 118 -7.93 10.69 3.80
N SER A 119 -6.63 10.83 3.52
CA SER A 119 -5.91 9.94 2.61
C SER A 119 -5.48 8.68 3.36
N MET A 120 -5.30 7.57 2.63
CA MET A 120 -4.74 6.35 3.20
C MET A 120 -3.48 5.92 2.45
N THR A 121 -2.54 5.35 3.17
CA THR A 121 -1.34 4.74 2.57
C THR A 121 -1.00 3.46 3.30
N PHE A 122 -0.69 2.42 2.54
CA PHE A 122 -0.25 1.12 3.04
C PHE A 122 1.19 0.90 2.60
N TYR A 123 2.05 0.53 3.53
CA TYR A 123 3.41 0.08 3.23
C TYR A 123 3.50 -1.40 3.55
N VAL A 124 3.80 -2.23 2.55
CA VAL A 124 3.99 -3.67 2.69
C VAL A 124 5.47 -3.98 2.50
N PHE A 125 6.05 -4.67 3.48
CA PHE A 125 7.49 -4.93 3.57
C PHE A 125 7.83 -6.35 3.11
N ASP A 126 8.50 -6.47 1.95
CA ASP A 126 9.04 -7.72 1.44
C ASP A 126 10.46 -7.93 1.93
N ASP A 127 10.62 -8.68 3.03
CA ASP A 127 11.95 -9.00 3.57
C ASP A 127 12.74 -9.95 2.65
N GLN A 128 12.07 -10.78 1.83
CA GLN A 128 12.75 -11.74 0.95
C GLN A 128 13.46 -11.03 -0.20
N GLU A 129 12.77 -10.06 -0.80
CA GLU A 129 13.29 -9.27 -1.91
C GLU A 129 13.89 -7.93 -1.44
N SER A 130 13.82 -7.63 -0.13
CA SER A 130 14.23 -6.37 0.51
C SER A 130 13.62 -5.14 -0.20
N ARG A 131 12.29 -5.15 -0.36
CA ARG A 131 11.51 -4.10 -1.04
C ARG A 131 10.40 -3.56 -0.15
N VAL A 132 10.08 -2.28 -0.33
CA VAL A 132 8.89 -1.64 0.26
C VAL A 132 7.89 -1.38 -0.86
N HIS A 133 6.69 -1.93 -0.72
CA HIS A 133 5.56 -1.68 -1.63
C HIS A 133 4.66 -0.62 -1.02
N LYS A 134 4.57 0.55 -1.66
CA LYS A 134 3.69 1.63 -1.23
C LYS A 134 2.39 1.59 -2.01
N PHE A 135 1.29 1.33 -1.33
CA PHE A 135 -0.04 1.48 -1.90
C PHE A 135 -0.63 2.80 -1.42
N SER A 136 -0.72 3.78 -2.31
CA SER A 136 -1.27 5.09 -2.00
C SER A 136 -2.43 5.41 -2.95
N ASP A 137 -3.32 6.23 -2.45
CA ASP A 137 -4.39 6.86 -3.19
C ASP A 137 -3.90 8.11 -3.95
N GLY A 138 -2.58 8.30 -4.06
CA GLY A 138 -1.98 9.50 -4.64
C GLY A 138 -2.32 10.73 -3.80
N GLU A 139 -3.17 11.59 -4.34
CA GLU A 139 -3.67 12.79 -3.65
C GLU A 139 -5.16 12.68 -3.27
N TRP A 140 -5.78 11.50 -3.38
CA TRP A 140 -7.20 11.36 -3.06
C TRP A 140 -7.42 11.39 -1.55
N THR A 141 -8.65 11.72 -1.16
CA THR A 141 -9.09 11.60 0.24
C THR A 141 -10.45 10.97 0.25
N TYR A 142 -10.71 10.15 1.25
CA TYR A 142 -11.94 9.40 1.43
C TYR A 142 -12.65 9.86 2.70
N PRO A 143 -13.99 9.80 2.75
CA PRO A 143 -14.76 10.11 3.95
C PRO A 143 -14.65 9.03 5.04
N ILE A 144 -13.49 8.39 5.20
CA ILE A 144 -13.28 7.22 6.06
C ILE A 144 -13.53 7.50 7.55
N LEU A 145 -13.53 8.78 7.94
CA LEU A 145 -13.83 9.20 9.31
C LEU A 145 -15.33 9.39 9.57
N ASP A 146 -16.19 9.16 8.57
CA ASP A 146 -17.63 9.15 8.77
C ASP A 146 -18.08 7.92 9.57
N ALA A 147 -19.07 8.10 10.45
CA ALA A 147 -19.53 7.08 11.38
C ALA A 147 -20.04 5.84 10.65
N LYS A 148 -20.60 6.01 9.44
CA LYS A 148 -21.08 4.88 8.62
C LYS A 148 -19.98 3.95 8.07
N TYR A 149 -18.70 4.33 8.18
CA TYR A 149 -17.58 3.55 7.67
C TYR A 149 -16.71 2.99 8.80
N GLU A 150 -17.30 2.28 9.76
CA GLU A 150 -16.56 1.52 10.79
C GLU A 150 -15.72 0.40 10.16
N LYS A 151 -16.18 -0.12 9.01
CA LYS A 151 -15.49 -1.10 8.18
C LYS A 151 -15.10 -0.49 6.85
N LEU A 152 -13.85 -0.67 6.44
CA LEU A 152 -13.33 -0.30 5.12
C LEU A 152 -12.94 -1.56 4.37
N GLU A 153 -13.50 -1.74 3.18
CA GLU A 153 -13.16 -2.85 2.30
C GLU A 153 -12.14 -2.34 1.28
N ILE A 154 -10.91 -2.82 1.38
CA ILE A 154 -9.77 -2.33 0.61
C ILE A 154 -9.32 -3.43 -0.34
N LYS A 155 -9.09 -3.07 -1.60
CA LYS A 155 -8.41 -3.93 -2.57
C LYS A 155 -7.12 -3.26 -3.00
N LEU A 156 -6.00 -3.84 -2.59
CA LEU A 156 -4.67 -3.46 -3.08
C LEU A 156 -4.53 -3.92 -4.53
N LEU A 157 -4.09 -3.03 -5.41
CA LEU A 157 -4.03 -3.28 -6.84
C LEU A 157 -2.63 -3.76 -7.26
N PRO A 158 -2.55 -4.79 -8.13
CA PRO A 158 -1.28 -5.26 -8.67
C PRO A 158 -0.61 -4.22 -9.57
N GLU A 159 -1.41 -3.34 -10.18
CA GLU A 159 -0.93 -2.23 -11.00
C GLU A 159 -1.69 -0.95 -10.63
N PRO A 160 -1.01 0.22 -10.53
CA PRO A 160 -1.69 1.48 -10.26
C PRO A 160 -2.73 1.81 -11.35
N LYS A 161 -3.94 2.15 -10.91
CA LYS A 161 -5.02 2.60 -11.77
C LYS A 161 -5.00 4.11 -11.91
N THR A 162 -5.06 4.61 -13.14
CA THR A 162 -5.26 6.04 -13.40
C THR A 162 -6.75 6.36 -13.38
N PHE A 163 -7.12 7.41 -12.66
CA PHE A 163 -8.45 8.01 -12.63
C PHE A 163 -8.34 9.47 -13.04
N HIS A 164 -9.20 9.90 -13.97
CA HIS A 164 -9.30 11.29 -14.46
C HIS A 164 -7.93 11.93 -14.78
N ASP A 165 -7.39 11.59 -15.96
CA ASP A 165 -6.24 12.16 -16.70
C ASP A 165 -4.92 12.45 -15.96
N SER A 166 -4.81 12.33 -14.64
CA SER A 166 -3.58 12.62 -13.90
C SER A 166 -3.50 11.94 -12.52
N PHE A 167 -4.62 11.55 -11.92
CA PHE A 167 -4.53 10.93 -10.59
C PHE A 167 -4.35 9.43 -10.69
N ARG A 168 -3.46 8.89 -9.88
CA ARG A 168 -3.20 7.46 -9.83
C ARG A 168 -3.37 6.93 -8.42
N THR A 169 -4.00 5.77 -8.29
CA THR A 169 -4.10 5.04 -7.03
C THR A 169 -3.61 3.62 -7.21
N SER A 170 -3.01 3.05 -6.18
CA SER A 170 -2.64 1.64 -6.13
C SER A 170 -3.52 0.82 -5.18
N PHE A 171 -4.63 1.39 -4.69
CA PHE A 171 -5.70 0.63 -4.03
C PHE A 171 -7.08 1.24 -4.32
N VAL A 172 -8.14 0.50 -4.01
CA VAL A 172 -9.52 1.03 -3.98
C VAL A 172 -10.18 0.69 -2.66
N ILE A 173 -11.05 1.58 -2.17
CA ILE A 173 -11.96 1.27 -1.05
C ILE A 173 -13.31 0.91 -1.66
N THR A 174 -13.61 -0.38 -1.78
CA THR A 174 -14.72 -0.91 -2.58
C THR A 174 -16.10 -0.54 -2.03
N ASN A 175 -16.19 -0.24 -0.74
CA ASN A 175 -17.42 0.22 -0.10
C ASN A 175 -17.56 1.76 -0.03
N ILE A 176 -16.70 2.51 -0.73
CA ILE A 176 -16.80 3.97 -0.89
C ILE A 176 -16.78 4.33 -2.39
N SER A 177 -17.79 5.05 -2.88
CA SER A 177 -17.84 5.47 -4.29
C SER A 177 -16.74 6.50 -4.63
N ASP A 178 -16.03 6.28 -5.73
CA ASP A 178 -15.03 7.21 -6.29
C ASP A 178 -15.64 8.60 -6.63
N LYS A 179 -16.93 8.65 -6.98
CA LYS A 179 -17.64 9.89 -7.32
C LYS A 179 -17.62 10.91 -6.18
N ILE A 180 -17.78 10.43 -4.94
CA ILE A 180 -17.81 11.28 -3.73
C ILE A 180 -16.49 12.05 -3.56
N GLN A 181 -15.38 11.43 -3.93
CA GLN A 181 -14.04 11.99 -3.75
C GLN A 181 -13.72 13.02 -4.87
N TYR A 182 -14.08 12.69 -6.12
CA TYR A 182 -13.87 13.58 -7.28
C TYR A 182 -14.62 14.91 -7.14
N GLU A 183 -15.90 14.87 -6.75
CA GLU A 183 -16.71 16.08 -6.60
C GLU A 183 -16.14 17.02 -5.51
N LYS A 184 -15.61 16.46 -4.42
CA LYS A 184 -15.04 17.25 -3.33
C LYS A 184 -13.74 17.94 -3.74
N LYS A 185 -12.83 17.25 -4.43
CA LYS A 185 -11.61 17.85 -5.00
C LYS A 185 -11.90 18.98 -5.97
N ARG A 186 -12.86 18.78 -6.88
CA ARG A 186 -13.25 19.82 -7.84
C ARG A 186 -13.74 21.09 -7.14
N ASN A 187 -14.41 20.96 -5.99
CA ASN A 187 -14.89 22.11 -5.23
C ASN A 187 -13.80 22.79 -4.41
N LEU A 188 -12.74 22.08 -4.00
CA LEU A 188 -11.57 22.67 -3.34
C LEU A 188 -10.71 23.51 -4.30
N ASN A 189 -10.52 23.05 -5.54
CA ASN A 189 -9.72 23.76 -6.56
C ASN A 189 -10.42 24.97 -7.19
N LYS A 190 -11.65 25.28 -6.78
CA LYS A 190 -12.44 26.42 -7.28
C LYS A 190 -12.46 27.62 -6.32
N LYS A 191 -11.76 27.53 -5.19
CA LYS A 191 -11.56 28.63 -4.24
C LYS A 191 -10.18 29.22 -4.41
#